data_AF-A0A933F6R4-F1
#
_entry.id   AF-A0A933F6R4-F1
#
_cell.length_a   1.000
_cell.length_b   1.000
_cell.length_c   1.000
_cell.angle_alpha   90.00
_cell.angle_beta   90.00
_cell.angle_gamma   90.00
#
_symmetry.space_group_name_H-M   'P 1'
#
loop_
_entity.id
_entity.type
_entity.pdbx_description
1 polymer ?
#
loop_
_entity_poly.entity_id
_entity_poly.type
_entity_poly.pdbx_seq_one_letter_code
_entity_poly.pdbx_strand_id
1 'polypeptide(L)'
;RPGRLDKMVYIGPPDLEARIQALKMYLQDRPVENIDVLRFARALEGYPYSDISNIADESARLALREGKLFIRNEHMEEAIRRNPSSLTAAGLAKYKSFQQRGV
;
A
#
# COMPACT_ATOMS: atom_id res chain seq x y z
N ARG A 1 -26.61 -20.40 -6.59
CA ARG A 1 -26.86 -21.70 -7.26
C ARG A 1 -25.93 -22.71 -6.61
N PRO A 2 -26.40 -23.93 -6.29
CA PRO A 2 -25.49 -25.02 -5.97
C PRO A 2 -24.42 -25.10 -7.08
N GLY A 3 -23.13 -25.13 -6.74
CA GLY A 3 -22.04 -25.26 -7.73
C GLY A 3 -21.48 -23.96 -8.35
N ARG A 4 -21.66 -22.79 -7.72
CA ARG A 4 -21.16 -21.50 -8.26
C ARG A 4 -20.26 -20.69 -7.31
N LEU A 5 -20.12 -21.13 -6.07
CA LEU A 5 -19.33 -20.44 -5.02
C LEU A 5 -18.59 -21.49 -4.17
N ASP A 6 -18.04 -22.50 -4.83
CA ASP A 6 -17.58 -23.71 -4.16
C ASP A 6 -16.20 -23.52 -3.51
N LYS A 7 -15.51 -22.41 -3.81
CA LYS A 7 -14.24 -22.03 -3.20
C LYS A 7 -14.28 -20.55 -2.82
N MET A 8 -14.16 -20.28 -1.52
CA MET A 8 -13.94 -18.94 -1.01
C MET A 8 -12.43 -18.77 -0.78
N VAL A 9 -11.74 -18.08 -1.70
CA VAL A 9 -10.35 -17.70 -1.49
C VAL A 9 -10.33 -16.33 -0.82
N TYR A 10 -9.76 -16.30 0.38
CA TYR A 10 -9.62 -15.08 1.14
C TYR A 10 -8.28 -14.41 0.79
N ILE A 11 -8.31 -13.09 0.55
CA ILE A 11 -7.13 -12.28 0.22
C ILE A 11 -6.97 -11.22 1.31
N GLY A 12 -5.89 -11.33 2.08
CA GLY A 12 -5.53 -10.35 3.11
C GLY A 12 -4.82 -9.12 2.54
N PRO A 13 -4.50 -8.13 3.41
CA PRO A 13 -3.58 -7.06 3.03
C PRO A 13 -2.22 -7.65 2.61
N PRO A 14 -1.46 -6.94 1.74
CA PRO A 14 -0.18 -7.42 1.26
C PRO A 14 0.84 -7.62 2.38
N ASP A 15 1.62 -8.70 2.29
CA ASP A 15 2.79 -8.92 3.13
C ASP A 15 3.95 -7.96 2.77
N LEU A 16 5.07 -8.03 3.50
CA LEU A 16 6.18 -7.12 3.28
C LEU A 16 6.74 -7.17 1.85
N GLU A 17 6.95 -8.37 1.31
CA GLU A 17 7.48 -8.56 -0.04
C GLU A 17 6.51 -8.01 -1.09
N ALA A 18 5.22 -8.30 -0.93
CA ALA A 18 4.17 -7.76 -1.77
C ALA A 18 4.13 -6.22 -1.73
N ARG A 19 4.33 -5.60 -0.56
CA ARG A 19 4.41 -4.14 -0.43
C ARG A 19 5.65 -3.56 -1.09
N ILE A 20 6.80 -4.23 -1.00
CA ILE A 20 8.03 -3.83 -1.72
C ILE A 20 7.79 -3.84 -3.23
N GLN A 21 7.20 -4.92 -3.75
CA GLN A 21 6.91 -5.03 -5.18
C GLN A 21 5.87 -4.01 -5.62
N ALA A 22 4.82 -3.78 -4.83
CA ALA A 22 3.81 -2.76 -5.10
C ALA A 22 4.44 -1.37 -5.18
N LEU A 23 5.26 -0.98 -4.20
CA LEU A 23 5.95 0.30 -4.22
C LEU A 23 6.85 0.44 -5.44
N LYS A 24 7.64 -0.60 -5.78
CA LYS A 24 8.49 -0.59 -6.99
C LYS A 24 7.66 -0.40 -8.25
N MET A 25 6.59 -1.18 -8.39
CA MET A 25 5.68 -1.12 -9.55
C MET A 25 5.06 0.26 -9.69
N TYR A 26 4.51 0.82 -8.61
CA TYR A 26 3.89 2.14 -8.65
C TYR A 26 4.94 3.24 -8.91
N LEU A 27 6.14 3.13 -8.36
CA LEU A 27 7.17 4.15 -8.56
C LEU A 27 7.92 4.05 -9.90
N GLN A 28 7.81 2.92 -10.62
CA GLN A 28 8.61 2.61 -11.81
C GLN A 28 8.53 3.70 -12.90
N ASP A 29 7.33 4.19 -13.19
CA ASP A 29 7.09 5.15 -14.28
C ASP A 29 7.07 6.60 -13.80
N ARG A 30 7.63 6.87 -12.60
CA ARG A 30 7.66 8.19 -11.98
C ARG A 30 9.11 8.65 -11.79
N PRO A 31 9.41 9.95 -11.93
CA PRO A 31 10.74 10.46 -11.62
C PRO A 31 10.97 10.35 -10.11
N VAL A 32 11.80 9.39 -9.70
CA VAL A 32 12.15 9.14 -8.29
C VAL A 32 13.65 9.30 -8.09
N GLU A 33 14.04 9.77 -6.91
CA GLU A 33 15.44 9.87 -6.53
C GLU A 33 15.62 9.52 -5.05
N ASN A 34 16.58 8.66 -4.74
CA ASN A 34 16.97 8.29 -3.37
C ASN A 34 15.81 7.74 -2.51
N ILE A 35 14.87 6.97 -3.07
CA ILE A 35 13.76 6.37 -2.31
C ILE A 35 14.21 5.09 -1.59
N ASP A 36 14.04 5.05 -0.26
CA ASP A 36 14.18 3.83 0.54
C ASP A 36 12.88 3.00 0.53
N VAL A 37 12.75 2.15 -0.49
CA VAL A 37 11.56 1.31 -0.68
C VAL A 37 11.32 0.37 0.50
N LEU A 38 12.38 -0.21 1.07
CA LEU A 38 12.25 -1.18 2.15
C LEU A 38 11.71 -0.51 3.42
N ARG A 39 12.21 0.68 3.74
CA ARG A 39 11.72 1.49 4.87
C ARG A 39 10.24 1.81 4.71
N PHE A 40 9.81 2.27 3.53
CA PHE A 40 8.40 2.60 3.31
C PHE A 40 7.50 1.37 3.28
N ALA A 41 7.96 0.26 2.71
CA ALA A 41 7.22 -1.00 2.76
C ALA A 41 6.96 -1.46 4.21
N ARG A 42 7.90 -1.23 5.14
CA ARG A 42 7.69 -1.49 6.57
C ARG A 42 6.67 -0.53 7.19
N ALA A 43 6.75 0.77 6.86
CA ALA A 43 5.81 1.77 7.36
C ALA A 43 4.36 1.56 6.89
N LEU A 44 4.17 0.90 5.73
CA LEU A 44 2.85 0.63 5.13
C LEU A 44 2.23 -0.70 5.59
N GLU A 45 2.61 -1.21 6.76
CA GLU A 45 1.96 -2.41 7.30
C GLU A 45 0.45 -2.20 7.50
N GLY A 46 -0.34 -3.15 7.02
CA GLY A 46 -1.81 -3.07 7.07
C GLY A 46 -2.43 -2.22 5.96
N TYR A 47 -1.63 -1.55 5.12
CA TYR A 47 -2.15 -0.81 3.97
C TYR A 47 -2.56 -1.77 2.84
N PRO A 48 -3.78 -1.64 2.28
CA PRO A 48 -4.17 -2.32 1.04
C PRO A 48 -3.45 -1.70 -0.17
N TYR A 49 -3.39 -2.42 -1.28
CA TYR A 49 -2.75 -1.95 -2.52
C TYR A 49 -3.29 -0.59 -3.01
N SER A 50 -4.58 -0.32 -2.82
CA SER A 50 -5.20 0.95 -3.17
C SER A 50 -4.55 2.12 -2.46
N ASP A 51 -4.26 1.97 -1.17
CA ASP A 51 -3.65 3.03 -0.38
C ASP A 51 -2.19 3.20 -0.77
N ILE A 52 -1.45 2.10 -1.00
CA ILE A 52 -0.05 2.16 -1.46
C ILE A 52 0.06 2.89 -2.81
N SER A 53 -0.86 2.64 -3.73
CA SER A 53 -0.95 3.37 -5.00
C SER A 53 -1.20 4.86 -4.74
N ASN A 54 -2.15 5.19 -3.87
CA ASN A 54 -2.48 6.58 -3.54
C ASN A 54 -1.31 7.31 -2.85
N ILE A 55 -0.52 6.62 -2.01
CA ILE A 55 0.71 7.19 -1.44
C ILE A 55 1.65 7.63 -2.56
N ALA A 56 1.90 6.77 -3.54
CA ALA A 56 2.81 7.10 -4.63
C ALA A 56 2.29 8.26 -5.51
N ASP A 57 0.96 8.35 -5.73
CA ASP A 57 0.34 9.51 -6.38
C ASP A 57 0.49 10.80 -5.57
N GLU A 58 0.23 10.74 -4.27
CA GLU A 58 0.32 11.93 -3.41
C GLU A 58 1.77 12.41 -3.26
N SER A 59 2.74 11.50 -3.20
CA SER A 59 4.17 11.86 -3.22
C SER A 59 4.57 12.58 -4.51
N ALA A 60 4.00 12.19 -5.66
CA ALA A 60 4.20 12.91 -6.92
C ALA A 60 3.58 14.31 -6.88
N ARG A 61 2.36 14.45 -6.34
CA ARG A 61 1.69 15.75 -6.19
C ARG A 61 2.43 16.67 -5.23
N LEU A 62 2.98 16.14 -4.14
CA LEU A 62 3.80 16.90 -3.19
C LEU A 62 5.07 17.43 -3.86
N ALA A 63 5.81 16.58 -4.56
CA ALA A 63 6.98 17.00 -5.32
C ALA A 63 6.65 18.12 -6.31
N LEU A 64 5.53 17.98 -7.05
CA LEU A 64 5.07 18.98 -7.99
C LEU A 64 4.71 20.31 -7.31
N ARG A 65 4.01 20.27 -6.16
CA ARG A 65 3.66 21.48 -5.38
C ARG A 65 4.90 22.22 -4.89
N GLU A 66 5.99 21.52 -4.62
CA GLU A 66 7.27 22.09 -4.21
C GLU A 66 8.17 22.52 -5.39
N GLY A 67 7.70 22.34 -6.64
CA GLY A 67 8.48 22.62 -7.84
C GLY A 67 9.69 21.68 -8.03
N LYS A 68 9.64 20.48 -7.44
CA LYS A 68 10.69 19.45 -7.57
C LYS A 68 10.38 18.55 -8.77
N LEU A 69 11.43 18.15 -9.49
CA LEU A 69 11.32 17.21 -10.61
C LEU A 69 11.25 15.75 -10.15
N PHE A 70 11.79 15.44 -8.97
CA PHE A 70 11.90 14.08 -8.47
C PHE A 70 11.16 13.88 -7.15
N ILE A 71 10.52 12.73 -7.01
CA ILE A 71 9.97 12.25 -5.75
C ILE A 71 11.14 11.76 -4.88
N ARG A 72 11.19 12.25 -3.63
CA ARG A 72 12.22 11.93 -2.63
C ARG A 72 11.57 11.40 -1.35
N ASN A 73 12.38 10.92 -0.42
CA ASN A 73 11.90 10.33 0.83
C ASN A 73 10.95 11.28 1.59
N GLU A 74 11.23 12.58 1.60
CA GLU A 74 10.39 13.59 2.28
C GLU A 74 8.94 13.62 1.75
N HIS A 75 8.74 13.50 0.44
CA HIS A 75 7.41 13.44 -0.16
C HIS A 75 6.68 12.12 0.16
N MET A 76 7.41 11.01 0.27
CA MET A 76 6.86 9.72 0.69
C MET A 76 6.44 9.75 2.16
N GLU A 77 7.30 10.27 3.04
CA GLU A 77 7.01 10.42 4.47
C GLU A 77 5.79 11.30 4.71
N GLU A 78 5.70 12.43 4.00
CA GLU A 78 4.57 13.36 4.12
C GLU A 78 3.29 12.75 3.54
N ALA A 79 3.36 12.05 2.41
CA ALA A 79 2.21 11.36 1.83
C ALA A 79 1.63 10.31 2.79
N ILE A 80 2.49 9.48 3.41
CA ILE A 80 2.07 8.46 4.38
C ILE A 80 1.42 9.13 5.60
N ARG A 81 2.00 10.22 6.10
CA ARG A 81 1.47 10.96 7.26
C ARG A 81 0.07 11.53 7.00
N ARG A 82 -0.18 12.03 5.78
CA ARG A 82 -1.47 12.61 5.38
C ARG A 82 -2.54 11.57 5.07
N ASN A 83 -2.13 10.35 4.74
CA ASN A 83 -3.02 9.29 4.26
C ASN A 83 -2.87 8.04 5.15
N PRO A 84 -3.56 8.00 6.30
CA PRO A 84 -3.66 6.79 7.10
C PRO A 84 -4.37 5.69 6.32
N SER A 85 -4.14 4.42 6.67
CA SER A 85 -4.76 3.32 5.95
C SER A 85 -6.29 3.38 6.04
N SER A 86 -6.94 3.16 4.89
CA SER A 86 -8.38 2.95 4.77
C SER A 86 -8.84 1.64 5.41
N LEU A 87 -7.92 0.70 5.65
CA LEU A 87 -8.22 -0.55 6.33
C LEU A 87 -8.32 -0.32 7.85
N THR A 88 -9.55 -0.15 8.33
CA THR A 88 -9.80 0.01 9.76
C THR A 88 -9.36 -1.22 10.56
N ALA A 89 -9.06 -1.03 11.85
CA ALA A 89 -8.76 -2.13 12.77
C ALA A 89 -9.89 -3.20 12.81
N ALA A 90 -11.15 -2.78 12.68
CA ALA A 90 -12.30 -3.68 12.57
C ALA A 90 -12.28 -4.48 11.25
N GLY A 91 -11.91 -3.84 10.14
CA GLY A 91 -11.63 -4.51 8.88
C GLY A 91 -10.53 -5.57 9.04
N LEU A 92 -9.39 -5.19 9.63
CA LEU A 92 -8.25 -6.08 9.88
C LEU A 92 -8.58 -7.27 10.79
N ALA A 93 -9.43 -7.06 11.81
CA ALA A 93 -9.90 -8.15 12.67
C ALA A 93 -10.77 -9.15 11.90
N LYS A 94 -11.64 -8.66 11.01
CA LYS A 94 -12.44 -9.51 10.12
C LYS A 94 -11.51 -10.35 9.22
N TYR A 95 -10.48 -9.73 8.64
CA TYR A 95 -9.43 -10.41 7.88
C TYR A 95 -8.78 -11.57 8.68
N LYS A 96 -8.27 -11.30 9.90
CA LYS A 96 -7.66 -12.33 10.77
C LYS A 96 -8.62 -13.46 11.15
N SER A 97 -9.89 -13.15 11.34
CA SER A 97 -10.91 -14.15 11.71
C SER A 97 -11.21 -15.15 10.59
N PHE A 98 -11.07 -14.74 9.32
CA PHE A 98 -11.22 -15.63 8.17
C PHE A 98 -9.99 -16.53 7.98
N GLN A 99 -8.78 -16.04 8.25
CA GLN A 99 -7.56 -16.85 8.20
C GLN A 99 -7.57 -17.98 9.26
N GLN A 100 -8.12 -17.73 10.45
CA GLN A 100 -8.20 -18.73 11.53
C GLN A 100 -9.30 -19.77 11.32
N ARG A 101 -10.31 -19.47 10.50
CA ARG A 101 -11.46 -20.36 10.26
C ARG A 101 -11.20 -21.46 9.24
N GLY A 102 -10.02 -21.50 8.62
CA GLY A 102 -9.56 -22.60 7.77
C GLY A 102 -10.65 -23.17 6.87
N VAL A 103 -11.02 -22.42 5.82
CA VAL A 103 -11.73 -23.04 4.69
C VAL A 103 -10.75 -23.88 3.91
#